data_AF-A0A258FEV8-F1
#
_entry.id   AF-A0A258FEV8-F1
#
_cell.length_a   1.000
_cell.length_b   1.000
_cell.length_c   1.000
_cell.angle_alpha   90.00
_cell.angle_beta   90.00
_cell.angle_gamma   90.00
#
_symmetry.space_group_name_H-M   'P 1'
#
loop_
_entity.id
_entity.type
_entity.pdbx_description
1 polymer ?
#
loop_
_entity_poly.entity_id
_entity_poly.type
_entity_poly.pdbx_seq_one_letter_code
_entity_poly.pdbx_strand_id
1 'polypeptide(L)'
;MRSFLAALPAFCLVLAGPAPPPAQAQVQANYGGCTLMGRPVPSIPDPSLNDIAMAGISPVYGPMILYNPAIVNRARAETRTFFYYHECAHHALGHTLGFAHPQASEQQADCWAVRELFGRRLFNPAQLRVVQDEVATSPGDRTHLPGPTRAMNLYACLEH
;
A
#
# COMPACT_ATOMS: atom_id res chain seq x y z
N MET A 1 -19.30 78.56 16.61
CA MET A 1 -20.04 77.27 16.71
C MET A 1 -19.58 76.37 15.58
N ARG A 2 -18.75 75.36 15.86
CA ARG A 2 -18.45 74.26 14.93
C ARG A 2 -18.36 72.98 15.74
N SER A 3 -19.42 72.19 15.67
CA SER A 3 -19.56 70.89 16.31
C SER A 3 -18.69 69.86 15.60
N PHE A 4 -17.84 69.16 16.34
CA PHE A 4 -17.14 67.96 15.85
C PHE A 4 -18.01 66.73 16.17
N LEU A 5 -18.52 66.07 15.13
CA LEU A 5 -19.14 64.75 15.21
C LEU A 5 -18.03 63.69 15.24
N ALA A 6 -17.94 62.93 16.33
CA ALA A 6 -17.07 61.76 16.44
C ALA A 6 -17.77 60.55 15.80
N ALA A 7 -17.13 59.93 14.80
CA ALA A 7 -17.58 58.67 14.22
C ALA A 7 -16.99 57.49 15.02
N LEU A 8 -17.86 56.64 15.55
CA LEU A 8 -17.47 55.38 16.18
C LEU A 8 -17.17 54.31 15.11
N PRO A 9 -16.13 53.48 15.27
CA PRO A 9 -15.87 52.39 14.33
C PRO A 9 -16.82 51.23 14.60
N ALA A 10 -17.48 50.76 13.53
CA ALA A 10 -18.30 49.55 13.56
C ALA A 10 -17.39 48.32 13.69
N PHE A 11 -17.52 47.61 14.81
CA PHE A 11 -16.81 46.34 15.05
C PHE A 11 -17.56 45.22 14.33
N CYS A 12 -17.08 44.82 13.16
CA CYS A 12 -17.57 43.65 12.44
C CYS A 12 -17.14 42.38 13.18
N LEU A 13 -18.06 41.78 13.95
CA LEU A 13 -17.89 40.43 14.47
C LEU A 13 -17.93 39.44 13.29
N VAL A 14 -16.76 38.90 12.92
CA VAL A 14 -16.67 37.77 11.99
C VAL A 14 -16.96 36.50 12.79
N LEU A 15 -18.13 35.89 12.54
CA LEU A 15 -18.48 34.57 13.08
C LEU A 15 -17.57 33.52 12.42
N ALA A 16 -16.53 33.08 13.14
CA ALA A 16 -15.73 31.93 12.73
C ALA A 16 -16.62 30.68 12.78
N GLY A 17 -17.06 30.20 11.61
CA GLY A 17 -17.71 28.90 11.49
C GLY A 17 -16.77 27.76 11.93
N PRO A 18 -17.31 26.59 12.32
CA PRO A 18 -16.49 25.45 12.68
C PRO A 18 -15.56 25.11 11.51
N ALA A 19 -14.26 25.01 11.82
CA ALA A 19 -13.27 24.58 10.84
C ALA A 19 -13.71 23.21 10.28
N PRO A 20 -13.63 22.99 8.95
CA PRO A 20 -13.85 21.67 8.40
C PRO A 20 -12.91 20.69 9.11
N PRO A 21 -13.35 19.46 9.41
CA PRO A 21 -12.45 18.45 9.95
C PRO A 21 -11.23 18.36 9.05
N PRO A 22 -10.02 18.12 9.61
CA PRO A 22 -8.83 17.96 8.79
C PRO A 22 -9.15 16.92 7.72
N ALA A 23 -9.01 17.33 6.45
CA ALA A 23 -9.07 16.39 5.33
C ALA A 23 -8.17 15.23 5.74
N GLN A 24 -8.75 14.03 5.86
CA GLN A 24 -7.97 12.84 6.15
C GLN A 24 -6.84 12.87 5.14
N ALA A 25 -5.61 13.08 5.62
CA ALA A 25 -4.45 13.03 4.78
C ALA A 25 -4.59 11.71 4.05
N GLN A 26 -4.90 11.79 2.76
CA GLN A 26 -4.83 10.65 1.89
C GLN A 26 -3.43 10.17 2.19
N VAL A 27 -3.30 9.01 2.83
CA VAL A 27 -2.05 8.30 2.80
C VAL A 27 -1.93 8.04 1.31
N GLN A 28 -1.32 9.01 0.60
CA GLN A 28 -0.63 8.76 -0.63
C GLN A 28 0.30 7.68 -0.17
N ALA A 29 -0.11 6.46 -0.45
CA ALA A 29 0.73 5.34 -0.29
C ALA A 29 1.87 5.70 -1.23
N ASN A 30 2.91 6.30 -0.68
CA ASN A 30 4.18 6.51 -1.33
C ASN A 30 4.84 5.13 -1.39
N TYR A 31 4.13 4.24 -2.07
CA TYR A 31 4.53 3.22 -2.98
C TYR A 31 5.50 3.82 -4.03
N GLY A 32 6.58 4.45 -3.56
CA GLY A 32 7.63 5.02 -4.38
C GLY A 32 8.78 4.04 -4.62
N GLY A 33 8.65 2.80 -4.14
CA GLY A 33 9.71 1.78 -4.17
C GLY A 33 9.70 0.92 -5.44
N CYS A 34 8.58 0.83 -6.14
CA CYS A 34 8.45 -0.04 -7.31
C CYS A 34 8.84 0.69 -8.57
N THR A 35 10.06 0.47 -9.03
CA THR A 35 10.50 0.93 -10.34
C THR A 35 10.79 -0.26 -11.22
N LEU A 36 10.15 -0.34 -12.39
CA LEU A 36 10.48 -1.30 -13.43
C LEU A 36 11.19 -0.56 -14.56
N MET A 37 12.42 -0.97 -14.89
CA MET A 37 13.26 -0.31 -15.90
C MET A 37 13.41 1.21 -15.67
N GLY A 38 13.55 1.61 -14.40
CA GLY A 38 13.69 3.03 -14.01
C GLY A 38 12.40 3.86 -14.07
N ARG A 39 11.25 3.25 -14.37
CA ARG A 39 9.94 3.92 -14.37
C ARG A 39 9.11 3.48 -13.17
N PRO A 40 8.45 4.41 -12.45
CA PRO A 40 7.58 4.03 -11.34
C PRO A 40 6.39 3.21 -11.86
N VAL A 41 6.07 2.12 -11.16
CA VAL A 41 4.88 1.32 -11.41
C VAL A 41 3.70 2.00 -10.70
N PRO A 42 2.68 2.50 -11.43
CA PRO A 42 1.54 3.17 -10.81
C PRO A 42 0.69 2.20 -9.98
N SER A 43 0.25 2.68 -8.81
CA SER A 43 -0.77 2.01 -7.99
C SER A 43 -2.14 2.62 -8.25
N ILE A 44 -3.09 1.83 -8.73
CA ILE A 44 -4.41 2.26 -9.15
C ILE A 44 -5.47 1.66 -8.20
N PRO A 45 -6.33 2.48 -7.57
CA PRO A 45 -7.39 1.95 -6.72
C PRO A 45 -8.44 1.21 -7.55
N ASP A 46 -8.79 0.00 -7.12
CA ASP A 46 -9.88 -0.82 -7.64
C ASP A 46 -10.72 -1.39 -6.49
N PRO A 47 -11.85 -0.75 -6.15
CA PRO A 47 -12.74 -1.24 -5.09
C PRO A 47 -13.40 -2.60 -5.38
N SER A 48 -13.39 -3.05 -6.64
CA SER A 48 -13.99 -4.33 -7.07
C SER A 48 -13.03 -5.51 -6.95
N LEU A 49 -11.73 -5.26 -6.74
CA LEU A 49 -10.72 -6.28 -6.52
C LEU A 49 -11.04 -7.06 -5.24
N ASN A 50 -11.20 -8.38 -5.32
CA ASN A 50 -11.46 -9.25 -4.16
C ASN A 50 -10.17 -9.66 -3.42
N ASP A 51 -9.12 -8.84 -3.53
CA ASP A 51 -7.80 -9.04 -2.93
C ASP A 51 -7.22 -7.70 -2.46
N ILE A 52 -6.20 -7.74 -1.61
CA ILE A 52 -5.54 -6.54 -1.09
C ILE A 52 -4.84 -5.76 -2.20
N ALA A 53 -4.12 -6.45 -3.09
CA ALA A 53 -3.45 -5.88 -4.25
C ALA A 53 -3.23 -6.95 -5.33
N MET A 54 -2.95 -6.51 -6.56
CA MET A 54 -2.64 -7.39 -7.69
C MET A 54 -1.76 -6.67 -8.72
N ALA A 55 -0.63 -7.27 -9.06
CA ALA A 55 0.22 -6.86 -10.17
C ALA A 55 -0.46 -7.18 -11.51
N GLY A 56 -0.45 -6.24 -12.44
CA GLY A 56 -1.07 -6.44 -13.75
C GLY A 56 -0.45 -5.60 -14.86
N ILE A 57 -0.83 -5.89 -16.10
CA ILE A 57 -0.45 -5.11 -17.27
C ILE A 57 -1.71 -4.44 -17.84
N SER A 58 -1.69 -3.12 -17.96
CA SER A 58 -2.75 -2.34 -18.62
C SER A 58 -2.32 -1.88 -20.01
N PRO A 59 -3.21 -1.87 -21.02
CA PRO A 59 -2.94 -1.24 -22.30
C PRO A 59 -2.62 0.26 -22.21
N VAL A 60 -3.10 0.93 -21.15
CA VAL A 60 -2.95 2.39 -20.95
C VAL A 60 -1.70 2.71 -20.14
N TYR A 61 -1.47 1.98 -19.04
CA TYR A 61 -0.41 2.30 -18.08
C TYR A 61 0.85 1.43 -18.22
N GLY A 62 0.77 0.33 -18.97
CA GLY A 62 1.78 -0.73 -18.92
C GLY A 62 1.71 -1.47 -17.58
N PRO A 63 2.86 -1.85 -16.98
CA PRO A 63 2.91 -2.42 -15.63
C PRO A 63 2.19 -1.53 -14.63
N MET A 64 1.30 -2.12 -13.83
CA MET A 64 0.54 -1.43 -12.78
C MET A 64 0.32 -2.35 -11.58
N ILE A 65 -0.08 -1.74 -10.46
CA ILE A 65 -0.55 -2.45 -9.26
C ILE A 65 -1.98 -1.99 -8.99
N LEU A 66 -2.95 -2.89 -9.06
CA LEU A 66 -4.30 -2.65 -8.58
C LEU A 66 -4.34 -2.88 -7.07
N TYR A 67 -5.14 -2.11 -6.33
CA TYR A 67 -5.34 -2.35 -4.89
C TYR A 67 -6.78 -2.07 -4.46
N ASN A 68 -7.30 -2.86 -3.53
CA ASN A 68 -8.61 -2.58 -2.94
C ASN A 68 -8.46 -1.61 -1.76
N PRO A 69 -8.97 -0.36 -1.85
CA PRO A 69 -8.82 0.62 -0.77
C PRO A 69 -9.46 0.17 0.54
N ALA A 70 -10.57 -0.57 0.50
CA ALA A 70 -11.26 -1.04 1.71
C ALA A 70 -10.45 -2.12 2.44
N ILE A 71 -9.76 -3.00 1.70
CA ILE A 71 -8.90 -4.03 2.29
C ILE A 71 -7.60 -3.42 2.81
N VAL A 72 -6.91 -2.63 1.97
CA VAL A 72 -5.66 -1.94 2.34
C VAL A 72 -5.84 -1.09 3.59
N ASN A 73 -6.94 -0.34 3.71
CA ASN A 73 -7.19 0.51 4.88
C ASN A 73 -7.41 -0.25 6.20
N ARG A 74 -7.75 -1.55 6.14
CA ARG A 74 -7.92 -2.41 7.31
C ARG A 74 -6.62 -3.11 7.73
N ALA A 75 -5.72 -3.38 6.79
CA ALA A 75 -4.42 -3.99 7.08
C ALA A 75 -3.52 -3.07 7.92
N ARG A 76 -2.60 -3.62 8.70
CA ARG A 76 -1.57 -2.83 9.39
C ARG A 76 -0.55 -2.25 8.41
N ALA A 77 0.15 -1.20 8.83
CA ALA A 77 1.06 -0.45 7.97
C ALA A 77 2.17 -1.35 7.37
N GLU A 78 2.69 -2.28 8.16
CA GLU A 78 3.68 -3.28 7.75
C GLU A 78 3.11 -4.16 6.64
N THR A 79 1.92 -4.71 6.84
CA THR A 79 1.26 -5.59 5.86
C THR A 79 0.94 -4.86 4.55
N ARG A 80 0.50 -3.60 4.61
CA ARG A 80 0.33 -2.77 3.40
C ARG A 80 1.63 -2.61 2.63
N THR A 81 2.74 -2.41 3.34
CA THR A 81 4.07 -2.24 2.76
C THR A 81 4.58 -3.55 2.17
N PHE A 82 4.36 -4.66 2.88
CA PHE A 82 4.71 -6.00 2.41
C PHE A 82 3.98 -6.36 1.11
N PHE A 83 2.66 -6.25 1.05
CA PHE A 83 1.90 -6.58 -0.15
C PHE A 83 2.26 -5.69 -1.34
N TYR A 84 2.60 -4.43 -1.10
CA TYR A 84 3.11 -3.59 -2.17
C TYR A 84 4.44 -4.11 -2.75
N TYR A 85 5.40 -4.48 -1.90
CA TYR A 85 6.66 -5.06 -2.36
C TYR A 85 6.47 -6.46 -2.97
N HIS A 86 5.46 -7.22 -2.52
CA HIS A 86 5.06 -8.48 -3.13
C HIS A 86 4.57 -8.26 -4.58
N GLU A 87 3.68 -7.31 -4.82
CA GLU A 87 3.24 -6.99 -6.19
C GLU A 87 4.40 -6.48 -7.08
N CYS A 88 5.35 -5.78 -6.49
CA CYS A 88 6.57 -5.39 -7.20
C CYS A 88 7.43 -6.56 -7.61
N ALA A 89 7.50 -7.59 -6.76
CA ALA A 89 8.23 -8.80 -7.09
C ALA A 89 7.62 -9.49 -8.31
N HIS A 90 6.29 -9.51 -8.46
CA HIS A 90 5.64 -10.06 -9.65
C HIS A 90 6.10 -9.36 -10.94
N HIS A 91 6.30 -8.04 -10.90
CA HIS A 91 6.88 -7.32 -12.03
C HIS A 91 8.38 -7.59 -12.20
N ALA A 92 9.15 -7.51 -11.11
CA ALA A 92 10.61 -7.65 -11.12
C ALA A 92 11.06 -9.05 -11.58
N LEU A 93 10.29 -10.09 -11.26
CA LEU A 93 10.54 -11.48 -11.60
C LEU A 93 9.84 -11.91 -12.90
N GLY A 94 9.11 -11.00 -13.56
CA GLY A 94 8.41 -11.29 -14.82
C GLY A 94 7.20 -12.21 -14.68
N HIS A 95 6.66 -12.37 -13.47
CA HIS A 95 5.47 -13.20 -13.22
C HIS A 95 4.23 -12.68 -13.96
N THR A 96 4.18 -11.39 -14.29
CA THR A 96 3.08 -10.73 -15.02
C THR A 96 3.07 -10.98 -16.53
N LEU A 97 4.04 -11.74 -17.07
CA LEU A 97 4.12 -12.09 -18.49
C LEU A 97 3.34 -13.36 -18.88
N GLY A 98 2.67 -14.03 -17.92
CA GLY A 98 1.89 -15.26 -18.12
C GLY A 98 0.46 -15.17 -17.58
N PHE A 99 -0.35 -16.21 -17.84
CA PHE A 99 -1.81 -16.20 -17.58
C PHE A 99 -2.23 -16.61 -16.15
N ALA A 100 -1.31 -17.10 -15.32
CA ALA A 100 -1.55 -17.42 -13.92
C ALA A 100 -0.23 -17.28 -13.14
N HIS A 101 -0.31 -16.95 -11.84
CA HIS A 101 0.83 -17.04 -10.93
C HIS A 101 0.80 -18.43 -10.27
N PRO A 102 1.67 -19.37 -10.64
CA PRO A 102 1.83 -20.61 -9.89
C PRO A 102 2.12 -20.30 -8.43
N GLN A 103 1.78 -21.19 -7.50
CA GLN A 103 2.15 -21.04 -6.08
C GLN A 103 3.67 -20.80 -5.87
N ALA A 104 4.51 -21.31 -6.79
CA ALA A 104 5.94 -21.03 -6.79
C ALA A 104 6.26 -19.54 -7.05
N SER A 105 5.49 -18.87 -7.90
CA SER A 105 5.62 -17.42 -8.15
C SER A 105 5.22 -16.61 -6.91
N GLU A 106 4.16 -16.99 -6.21
CA GLU A 106 3.76 -16.37 -4.95
C GLU A 106 4.87 -16.45 -3.89
N GLN A 107 5.48 -17.64 -3.73
CA GLN A 107 6.57 -17.82 -2.78
C GLN A 107 7.83 -17.03 -3.17
N GLN A 108 8.15 -16.96 -4.47
CA GLN A 108 9.25 -16.14 -4.96
C GLN A 108 8.99 -14.65 -4.72
N ALA A 109 7.74 -14.21 -4.90
CA ALA A 109 7.33 -12.83 -4.64
C ALA A 109 7.43 -12.48 -3.15
N ASP A 110 6.96 -13.36 -2.27
CA ASP A 110 7.10 -13.24 -0.82
C ASP A 110 8.58 -13.09 -0.41
N CYS A 111 9.46 -13.97 -0.90
CA CYS A 111 10.87 -13.91 -0.55
C CYS A 111 11.60 -12.70 -1.13
N TRP A 112 11.26 -12.30 -2.35
CA TRP A 112 11.80 -11.07 -2.91
C TRP A 112 11.39 -9.85 -2.08
N ALA A 113 10.12 -9.75 -1.70
CA ALA A 113 9.60 -8.65 -0.90
C ALA A 113 10.29 -8.56 0.47
N VAL A 114 10.41 -9.67 1.18
CA VAL A 114 11.10 -9.73 2.48
C VAL A 114 12.55 -9.25 2.34
N ARG A 115 13.29 -9.74 1.34
CA ARG A 115 14.69 -9.38 1.14
C ARG A 115 14.87 -7.90 0.79
N GLU A 116 14.01 -7.34 -0.06
CA GLU A 116 14.05 -5.91 -0.38
C GLU A 116 13.72 -5.04 0.84
N LEU A 117 12.72 -5.41 1.63
CA LEU A 117 12.32 -4.67 2.83
C LEU A 117 13.43 -4.66 3.90
N PHE A 118 14.11 -5.79 4.11
CA PHE A 118 15.26 -5.86 5.02
C PHE A 118 16.51 -5.18 4.45
N GLY A 119 16.80 -5.39 3.16
CA GLY A 119 17.95 -4.77 2.48
C GLY A 119 17.89 -3.25 2.49
N ARG A 120 16.67 -2.67 2.40
CA ARG A 120 16.41 -1.23 2.50
C ARG A 120 16.24 -0.72 3.93
N ARG A 121 16.33 -1.59 4.93
CA ARG A 121 16.09 -1.28 6.35
C ARG A 121 14.71 -0.68 6.63
N LEU A 122 13.72 -1.03 5.80
CA LEU A 122 12.32 -0.68 6.03
C LEU A 122 11.70 -1.62 7.07
N PHE A 123 12.16 -2.87 7.09
CA PHE A 123 11.73 -3.90 8.02
C PHE A 123 12.85 -4.35 8.96
N ASN A 124 12.42 -4.81 10.12
CA ASN A 124 13.16 -5.58 11.11
C ASN A 124 12.31 -6.81 11.51
N PRO A 125 12.85 -7.74 12.32
CA PRO A 125 12.12 -8.95 12.71
C PRO A 125 10.75 -8.70 13.38
N ALA A 126 10.59 -7.61 14.13
CA ALA A 126 9.32 -7.28 14.77
C ALA A 126 8.27 -6.83 13.74
N GLN A 127 8.66 -6.03 12.74
CA GLN A 127 7.77 -5.63 11.65
C GLN A 127 7.38 -6.81 10.77
N LEU A 128 8.30 -7.74 10.50
CA LEU A 128 7.97 -8.97 9.77
C LEU A 128 6.95 -9.83 10.54
N ARG A 129 7.07 -9.91 11.87
CA ARG A 129 6.10 -10.63 12.71
C ARG A 129 4.69 -10.07 12.59
N VAL A 130 4.53 -8.74 12.47
CA VAL A 130 3.22 -8.12 12.23
C VAL A 130 2.58 -8.65 10.93
N VAL A 131 3.38 -8.78 9.87
CA VAL A 131 2.90 -9.34 8.60
C VAL A 131 2.52 -10.80 8.76
N GLN A 132 3.34 -11.60 9.44
CA GLN A 132 3.03 -13.02 9.68
C GLN A 132 1.72 -13.19 10.45
N ASP A 133 1.48 -12.39 11.48
CA ASP A 133 0.27 -12.46 12.30
C ASP A 133 -1.00 -12.16 11.46
N GLU A 134 -0.95 -11.15 10.58
CA GLU A 134 -2.10 -10.84 9.70
C GLU A 134 -2.25 -11.86 8.56
N VAL A 135 -1.16 -12.21 7.88
CA VAL A 135 -1.18 -13.16 6.76
C VAL A 135 -1.60 -14.56 7.20
N ALA A 136 -1.24 -15.00 8.41
CA ALA A 136 -1.63 -16.30 8.95
C ALA A 136 -3.15 -16.50 9.02
N THR A 137 -3.92 -15.42 9.07
CA THR A 137 -5.39 -15.49 9.13
C THR A 137 -6.05 -15.56 7.74
N SER A 138 -5.28 -15.44 6.67
CA SER A 138 -5.81 -15.54 5.30
C SER A 138 -6.12 -16.98 4.92
N PRO A 139 -7.33 -17.29 4.40
CA PRO A 139 -7.71 -18.65 4.03
C PRO A 139 -6.91 -19.22 2.84
N GLY A 140 -6.34 -18.35 1.98
CA GLY A 140 -5.75 -18.76 0.69
C GLY A 140 -6.78 -19.26 -0.31
N ASP A 141 -6.32 -19.60 -1.53
CA ASP A 141 -7.18 -20.16 -2.59
C ASP A 141 -6.35 -20.97 -3.61
N ARG A 142 -6.85 -21.15 -4.85
CA ARG A 142 -6.15 -21.92 -5.90
C ARG A 142 -4.93 -21.19 -6.47
N THR A 143 -4.92 -19.86 -6.38
CA THR A 143 -3.86 -18.97 -6.89
C THR A 143 -2.94 -18.49 -5.77
N HIS A 144 -3.40 -18.52 -4.51
CA HIS A 144 -2.65 -18.06 -3.34
C HIS A 144 -2.41 -19.17 -2.33
N LEU A 145 -1.17 -19.29 -1.85
CA LEU A 145 -0.84 -20.18 -0.73
C LEU A 145 -1.71 -19.87 0.50
N PRO A 146 -2.14 -20.88 1.27
CA PRO A 146 -2.81 -20.66 2.56
C PRO A 146 -1.99 -19.74 3.47
N GLY A 147 -2.66 -18.82 4.14
CA GLY A 147 -2.06 -17.81 5.01
C GLY A 147 -1.07 -18.38 6.04
N PRO A 148 -1.36 -19.48 6.74
CA PRO A 148 -0.42 -20.09 7.69
C PRO A 148 0.88 -20.56 7.03
N THR A 149 0.80 -21.14 5.83
CA THR A 149 1.99 -21.59 5.07
C THR A 149 2.83 -20.39 4.65
N ARG A 150 2.21 -19.33 4.11
CA ARG A 150 2.91 -18.09 3.74
C ARG A 150 3.61 -17.49 4.95
N ALA A 151 2.89 -17.34 6.07
CA ALA A 151 3.42 -16.75 7.29
C ALA A 151 4.67 -17.48 7.78
N MET A 152 4.67 -18.82 7.83
CA MET A 152 5.86 -19.58 8.23
C MET A 152 7.05 -19.34 7.29
N ASN A 153 6.80 -19.27 5.98
CA ASN A 153 7.86 -19.16 4.97
C ASN A 153 8.52 -17.78 4.94
N LEU A 154 7.86 -16.73 5.44
CA LEU A 154 8.42 -15.36 5.39
C LEU A 154 9.77 -15.23 6.12
N TYR A 155 9.98 -15.91 7.25
CA TYR A 155 11.30 -15.88 7.93
C TYR A 155 12.37 -16.65 7.17
N ALA A 156 12.01 -17.79 6.56
CA ALA A 156 12.93 -18.62 5.79
C ALA A 156 13.50 -17.87 4.57
N CYS A 157 12.78 -16.86 4.06
CA CYS A 157 13.25 -16.00 2.98
C CYS A 157 14.47 -15.12 3.32
N LEU A 158 14.87 -15.02 4.60
CA LEU A 158 16.09 -14.30 5.00
C LEU A 158 17.36 -15.17 4.91
N GLU A 159 17.21 -16.48 4.73
CA GLU A 159 18.32 -17.44 4.74
C GLU A 159 18.81 -17.82 3.33
N HIS A 160 18.11 -17.37 2.27
CA HIS A 160 18.31 -17.76 0.87
C HIS A 160 18.10 -16.59 -0.11
#